data_AF-A0ABD1WRR6-F1
#
_entry.id   AF-A0ABD1WRR6-F1
#
_cell.length_a   1.000
_cell.length_b   1.000
_cell.length_c   1.000
_cell.angle_alpha   90.00
_cell.angle_beta   90.00
_cell.angle_gamma   90.00
#
_symmetry.space_group_name_H-M   'P 1'
#
loop_
_entity.id
_entity.type
_entity.pdbx_description
1 polymer ?
#
loop_
_entity_poly.entity_id
_entity_poly.type
_entity_poly.pdbx_seq_one_letter_code
_entity_poly.pdbx_strand_id
1 'polypeptide(L)'
;MKMKDQELRERSQKRREQERIMNQDLSKLPPTVRASYEIYQAQILKEWENDGLFGINIKQGRKASLQLLTKEKEKGLLVGISSGAGFIPKNLDRDVEIARQLALQEGLLVGISSGAAATVAIEVGKRPENSGKLIAVVFPSFGERYSLTVLFQSIREECEKMQLEV
;
A
#
# COMPACT_ATOMS: atom_id res chain seq x y z
N MET A 1 24.18 -3.43 -29.60
CA MET A 1 24.32 -3.65 -28.14
C MET A 1 24.68 -2.39 -27.37
N LYS A 2 25.58 -1.50 -27.85
CA LYS A 2 26.06 -0.31 -27.11
C LYS A 2 25.03 0.79 -26.80
N MET A 3 23.96 0.96 -27.60
CA MET A 3 22.98 2.06 -27.39
C MET A 3 22.03 1.82 -26.20
N LYS A 4 21.60 0.58 -25.94
CA LYS A 4 20.69 0.27 -24.83
C LYS A 4 21.36 0.47 -23.46
N ASP A 5 22.66 0.23 -23.37
CA ASP A 5 23.43 0.40 -22.13
C ASP A 5 23.61 1.87 -21.77
N GLN A 6 23.69 2.76 -22.77
CA GLN A 6 23.80 4.20 -22.54
C GLN A 6 22.48 4.77 -22.03
N GLU A 7 21.36 4.44 -22.67
CA GLU A 7 20.03 4.87 -22.27
C GLU A 7 19.67 4.39 -20.85
N LEU A 8 20.07 3.17 -20.49
CA LEU A 8 19.88 2.63 -19.14
C LEU A 8 20.70 3.40 -18.08
N ARG A 9 21.93 3.81 -18.41
CA ARG A 9 22.78 4.62 -17.52
C ARG A 9 22.18 6.01 -17.30
N GLU A 10 21.71 6.64 -18.37
CA GLU A 10 21.06 7.96 -18.31
C GLU A 10 19.77 7.88 -17.47
N ARG A 11 18.93 6.86 -17.69
CA ARG A 11 17.73 6.62 -16.87
C ARG A 11 18.06 6.37 -15.40
N SER A 12 19.13 5.62 -15.12
CA SER A 12 19.58 5.35 -13.75
C SER A 12 20.12 6.61 -13.05
N GLN A 13 20.85 7.46 -13.77
CA GLN A 13 21.34 8.74 -13.26
C GLN A 13 20.20 9.71 -12.98
N LYS A 14 19.25 9.82 -13.92
CA LYS A 14 18.04 10.61 -13.73
C LYS A 14 17.26 10.16 -12.50
N ARG A 15 17.12 8.84 -12.30
CA ARG A 15 16.41 8.29 -11.14
C ARG A 15 17.08 8.62 -9.81
N ARG A 16 18.41 8.52 -9.74
CA ARG A 16 19.18 8.90 -8.55
C ARG A 16 19.01 10.37 -8.20
N GLU A 17 18.97 11.25 -9.20
CA GLU A 17 18.77 12.67 -8.97
C GLU A 17 17.35 12.98 -8.49
N GLN A 18 16.33 12.31 -9.07
CA GLN A 18 14.95 12.42 -8.60
C GLN A 18 14.82 11.97 -7.13
N GLU A 19 15.45 10.86 -6.75
CA GLU A 19 15.47 10.37 -5.37
C GLU A 19 16.19 11.34 -4.41
N ARG A 20 17.29 11.96 -4.87
CA ARG A 20 18.00 12.98 -4.10
C ARG A 20 17.09 14.18 -3.79
N ILE A 21 16.33 14.64 -4.78
CA ILE A 21 15.40 15.77 -4.64
C ILE A 21 14.21 15.40 -3.73
N MET A 22 13.68 14.19 -3.86
CA MET A 22 12.56 13.72 -3.03
C MET A 22 12.94 13.52 -1.56
N ASN A 23 14.18 13.12 -1.28
CA ASN A 23 14.68 12.92 0.09
C ASN A 23 15.24 14.21 0.72
N GLN A 24 15.22 15.33 0.00
CA GLN A 24 15.67 16.61 0.53
C GLN A 24 14.68 17.12 1.59
N ASP A 25 15.19 17.38 2.79
CA ASP A 25 14.40 17.95 3.89
C ASP A 25 14.09 19.43 3.62
N LEU A 26 12.86 19.70 3.17
CA LEU A 26 12.34 21.03 2.83
C LEU A 26 12.32 22.00 4.02
N SER A 27 12.31 21.50 5.26
CA SER A 27 12.29 22.34 6.45
C SER A 27 13.59 23.10 6.69
N LYS A 28 14.69 22.58 6.14
CA LYS A 28 16.04 23.16 6.28
C LYS A 28 16.38 24.17 5.19
N LEU A 29 15.48 24.39 4.23
CA LEU A 29 15.71 25.28 3.09
C LEU A 29 15.08 26.67 3.30
N PRO A 30 15.72 27.73 2.78
CA PRO A 30 15.10 29.05 2.73
C PRO A 30 13.77 29.03 1.96
N PRO A 31 12.76 29.83 2.34
CA PRO A 31 11.43 29.83 1.71
C PRO A 31 11.47 29.99 0.18
N THR A 32 12.38 30.82 -0.33
CA THR A 32 12.57 31.06 -1.78
C THR A 32 13.01 29.81 -2.54
N VAL A 33 13.83 28.96 -1.91
CA VAL A 33 14.34 27.72 -2.51
C VAL A 33 13.33 26.58 -2.30
N ARG A 34 12.62 26.58 -1.17
CA ARG A 34 11.59 25.61 -0.83
C ARG A 34 10.50 25.51 -1.89
N ALA A 35 9.97 26.64 -2.34
CA ALA A 35 8.92 26.68 -3.37
C ALA A 35 9.38 26.01 -4.68
N SER A 36 10.63 26.24 -5.09
CA SER A 36 11.21 25.59 -6.27
C SER A 36 11.32 24.08 -6.09
N TYR A 37 11.78 23.62 -4.92
CA TYR A 37 11.87 22.19 -4.62
C TYR A 37 10.49 21.52 -4.55
N GLU A 38 9.48 22.17 -3.99
CA GLU A 38 8.09 21.68 -3.98
C GLU A 38 7.56 21.49 -5.42
N ILE A 39 7.84 22.43 -6.31
CA ILE A 39 7.50 22.32 -7.73
C ILE A 39 8.22 21.13 -8.38
N TYR A 40 9.53 20.97 -8.13
CA TYR A 40 10.30 19.85 -8.67
C TYR A 40 9.79 18.50 -8.14
N GLN A 41 9.51 18.39 -6.84
CA GLN A 41 8.94 17.18 -6.25
C GLN A 41 7.57 16.84 -6.86
N ALA A 42 6.70 17.83 -7.08
CA ALA A 42 5.42 17.63 -7.74
C ALA A 42 5.57 17.17 -9.20
N GLN A 43 6.54 17.71 -9.94
CA GLN A 43 6.84 17.27 -11.31
C GLN A 43 7.35 15.82 -11.36
N ILE A 44 8.25 15.46 -10.44
CA ILE A 44 8.78 14.10 -10.31
C ILE A 44 7.65 13.12 -9.98
N LEU A 45 6.77 13.49 -9.05
CA LEU A 45 5.61 12.66 -8.69
C LEU A 45 4.69 12.43 -9.90
N LYS A 46 4.40 13.47 -10.70
CA LYS A 46 3.60 13.35 -11.91
C LYS A 46 4.27 12.49 -12.98
N GLU A 47 5.59 12.59 -13.12
CA GLU A 47 6.36 11.75 -14.03
C GLU A 47 6.29 10.28 -13.60
N TRP A 48 6.46 10.00 -12.31
CA TRP A 48 6.36 8.65 -11.75
C TRP A 48 4.95 8.07 -11.86
N GLU A 49 3.92 8.90 -11.74
CA GLU A 49 2.53 8.52 -12.00
C GLU A 49 2.33 8.10 -13.46
N ASN A 50 2.84 8.89 -14.42
CA ASN A 50 2.78 8.57 -15.85
C ASN A 50 3.58 7.32 -16.23
N ASP A 51 4.71 7.08 -15.56
CA ASP A 51 5.52 5.88 -15.71
C ASP A 51 4.85 4.63 -15.12
N GLY A 52 3.65 4.77 -14.54
CA GLY A 52 2.90 3.67 -13.92
C GLY A 52 3.55 3.17 -12.63
N LEU A 53 4.47 3.95 -12.05
CA LEU A 53 5.16 3.63 -10.81
C LEU A 53 4.19 3.66 -9.62
N PHE A 54 3.13 4.47 -9.73
CA PHE A 54 1.99 4.48 -8.84
C PHE A 54 0.81 3.85 -9.57
N GLY A 55 0.59 2.54 -9.39
CA GLY A 55 -0.47 1.84 -10.10
C GLY A 55 -1.85 2.45 -9.84
N ILE A 56 -2.62 2.70 -10.91
CA ILE A 56 -4.04 2.38 -11.15
C ILE A 56 -4.61 3.31 -12.25
N ASN A 57 -5.07 2.71 -13.36
CA ASN A 57 -6.02 3.34 -14.28
C ASN A 57 -7.44 3.03 -13.77
N ILE A 58 -8.20 4.03 -13.34
CA ILE A 58 -9.52 3.87 -12.73
C ILE A 58 -10.59 3.81 -13.83
N LYS A 59 -11.09 2.61 -14.18
CA LYS A 59 -12.43 2.47 -14.78
C LYS A 59 -13.19 1.25 -14.24
N GLN A 60 -14.27 1.58 -13.53
CA GLN A 60 -15.52 0.84 -13.32
C GLN A 60 -15.50 -0.46 -12.50
N GLY A 61 -16.27 -0.42 -11.40
CA GLY A 61 -16.36 -1.47 -10.41
C GLY A 61 -17.48 -2.48 -10.64
N ARG A 62 -17.38 -3.58 -9.88
CA ARG A 62 -18.47 -4.41 -9.36
C ARG A 62 -17.88 -5.43 -8.37
N LYS A 63 -18.64 -5.74 -7.32
CA LYS A 63 -18.28 -6.61 -6.19
C LYS A 63 -18.23 -8.09 -6.60
N ALA A 64 -17.21 -8.81 -6.17
CA ALA A 64 -17.25 -10.27 -5.93
C ALA A 64 -16.26 -10.67 -4.82
N SER A 65 -16.45 -11.86 -4.27
CA SER A 65 -16.05 -12.35 -2.95
C SER A 65 -14.72 -13.12 -2.93
N LEU A 66 -14.14 -13.23 -1.73
CA LEU A 66 -12.83 -13.78 -1.39
C LEU A 66 -12.80 -15.31 -1.50
N GLN A 67 -11.80 -15.89 -2.17
CA GLN A 67 -11.38 -17.28 -1.97
C GLN A 67 -9.86 -17.35 -2.15
N LEU A 68 -9.16 -17.75 -1.09
CA LEU A 68 -7.71 -17.99 -1.07
C LEU A 68 -7.42 -19.40 -1.55
N LEU A 69 -6.64 -19.53 -2.63
CA LEU A 69 -5.96 -20.78 -2.96
C LEU A 69 -4.55 -20.50 -3.45
N THR A 70 -3.58 -20.93 -2.65
CA THR A 70 -2.17 -21.01 -2.98
C THR A 70 -1.93 -22.20 -3.92
N LYS A 71 -1.61 -21.93 -5.19
CA LYS A 71 -0.75 -22.80 -5.99
C LYS A 71 -0.19 -22.09 -7.21
N GLU A 72 1.09 -22.37 -7.46
CA GLU A 72 1.92 -21.92 -8.57
C GLU A 72 1.16 -21.85 -9.90
N LYS A 73 1.24 -20.68 -10.57
CA LYS A 73 1.41 -20.58 -12.01
C LYS A 73 1.82 -19.16 -12.38
N GLU A 74 2.92 -19.07 -13.12
CA GLU A 74 3.45 -17.88 -13.77
C GLU A 74 2.34 -17.06 -14.43
N LYS A 75 2.05 -15.85 -13.93
CA LYS A 75 1.37 -14.74 -14.64
C LYS A 75 1.25 -13.49 -13.76
N GLY A 76 2.07 -12.49 -14.09
CA GLY A 76 1.90 -11.07 -13.75
C GLY A 76 1.74 -10.73 -12.27
N LEU A 77 2.85 -10.46 -11.57
CA LEU A 77 2.87 -10.04 -10.18
C LEU A 77 2.51 -8.55 -10.06
N LEU A 78 1.35 -8.25 -9.50
CA LEU A 78 1.02 -6.89 -9.04
C LEU A 78 1.40 -6.80 -7.56
N VAL A 79 2.47 -6.05 -7.25
CA VAL A 79 2.96 -5.82 -5.88
C VAL A 79 2.35 -4.52 -5.36
N GLY A 80 1.46 -4.61 -4.37
CA GLY A 80 0.92 -3.45 -3.64
C GLY A 80 1.65 -3.23 -2.32
N ILE A 81 2.33 -2.09 -2.17
CA ILE A 81 2.94 -1.64 -0.91
C ILE A 81 1.99 -0.71 -0.15
N SER A 82 1.82 -0.98 1.15
CA SER A 82 0.76 -0.43 2.01
C SER A 82 0.93 1.04 2.43
N SER A 83 1.93 1.76 1.92
CA SER A 83 2.19 3.15 2.30
C SER A 83 2.54 4.08 1.12
N GLY A 84 2.43 3.60 -0.12
CA GLY A 84 2.81 4.42 -1.28
C GLY A 84 2.44 3.78 -2.59
N ALA A 85 1.20 4.01 -3.04
CA ALA A 85 0.77 4.13 -4.43
C ALA A 85 -0.77 4.17 -4.50
N GLY A 86 -1.35 5.36 -4.60
CA GLY A 86 -2.66 5.55 -5.23
C GLY A 86 -3.95 5.23 -4.45
N PHE A 87 -3.90 4.66 -3.24
CA PHE A 87 -5.08 4.53 -2.38
C PHE A 87 -4.76 5.03 -0.97
N ILE A 88 -5.22 6.25 -0.67
CA ILE A 88 -5.34 6.72 0.71
C ILE A 88 -6.52 5.93 1.29
N PRO A 89 -6.34 5.14 2.37
CA PRO A 89 -7.49 4.57 3.04
C PRO A 89 -8.42 5.71 3.45
N LYS A 90 -9.58 5.79 2.78
CA LYS A 90 -10.55 6.85 3.02
C LYS A 90 -11.22 6.71 4.38
N ASN A 91 -11.13 5.52 5.00
CA ASN A 91 -11.84 5.21 6.22
C ASN A 91 -11.03 4.24 7.11
N LEU A 92 -10.50 4.77 8.22
CA LEU A 92 -9.78 4.02 9.25
C LEU A 92 -10.62 2.87 9.81
N ASP A 93 -11.93 3.06 9.99
CA ASP A 93 -12.82 2.05 10.54
C ASP A 93 -12.88 0.80 9.65
N ARG A 94 -12.85 1.01 8.33
CA ARG A 94 -12.84 -0.07 7.34
C ARG A 94 -11.53 -0.86 7.41
N ASP A 95 -10.39 -0.20 7.57
CA ASP A 95 -9.10 -0.88 7.65
C ASP A 95 -8.96 -1.70 8.92
N VAL A 96 -9.45 -1.16 10.04
CA VAL A 96 -9.52 -1.85 11.33
C VAL A 96 -10.40 -3.10 11.22
N GLU A 97 -11.57 -2.98 10.60
CA GLU A 97 -12.48 -4.11 10.38
C GLU A 97 -11.82 -5.20 9.52
N ILE A 98 -11.19 -4.84 8.40
CA ILE A 98 -10.53 -5.82 7.53
C ILE A 98 -9.34 -6.48 8.23
N ALA A 99 -8.56 -5.73 9.02
CA ALA A 99 -7.48 -6.31 9.82
C ALA A 99 -8.00 -7.35 10.84
N ARG A 100 -9.17 -7.10 11.46
CA ARG A 100 -9.83 -8.08 12.35
C ARG A 100 -10.36 -9.29 11.57
N GLN A 101 -10.94 -9.08 10.39
CA GLN A 101 -11.41 -10.17 9.54
C GLN A 101 -10.25 -11.06 9.08
N LEU A 102 -9.08 -10.50 8.76
CA LEU A 102 -7.89 -11.29 8.46
C LEU A 102 -7.47 -12.20 9.63
N ALA A 103 -7.59 -11.72 10.88
CA ALA A 103 -7.31 -12.55 12.05
C ALA A 103 -8.35 -13.66 12.22
N LEU A 104 -9.63 -13.36 12.04
CA LEU A 104 -10.74 -14.31 12.26
C LEU A 104 -10.91 -15.33 11.13
N GLN A 105 -10.72 -14.94 9.88
CA GLN A 105 -10.99 -15.76 8.70
C GLN A 105 -9.72 -16.47 8.20
N GLU A 106 -8.58 -15.78 8.24
CA GLU A 106 -7.32 -16.27 7.66
C GLU A 106 -6.28 -16.66 8.72
N GLY A 107 -6.57 -16.43 10.01
CA GLY A 107 -5.60 -16.64 11.09
C GLY A 107 -4.42 -15.67 11.06
N LEU A 108 -4.54 -14.55 10.33
CA LEU A 108 -3.48 -13.58 10.12
C LEU A 108 -3.68 -12.38 11.05
N LEU A 109 -2.99 -12.38 12.19
CA LEU A 109 -2.98 -11.27 13.12
C LEU A 109 -2.06 -10.15 12.63
N VAL A 110 -2.62 -9.10 12.02
CA VAL A 110 -1.86 -8.04 11.33
C VAL A 110 -2.22 -6.63 11.81
N GLY A 111 -1.37 -5.65 11.50
CA GLY A 111 -1.63 -4.24 11.79
C GLY A 111 -2.67 -3.57 10.87
N ILE A 112 -3.07 -2.35 11.23
CA ILE A 112 -4.08 -1.55 10.50
C ILE A 112 -3.68 -1.30 9.03
N SER A 113 -2.40 -0.98 8.77
CA SER A 113 -1.89 -0.77 7.41
C SER A 113 -1.99 -2.03 6.53
N SER A 114 -1.91 -3.23 7.12
CA SER A 114 -2.15 -4.49 6.43
C SER A 114 -3.63 -4.66 6.06
N GLY A 115 -4.56 -4.22 6.92
CA GLY A 115 -5.99 -4.16 6.60
C GLY A 115 -6.28 -3.23 5.41
N ALA A 116 -5.63 -2.08 5.35
CA ALA A 116 -5.69 -1.17 4.20
C ALA A 116 -5.15 -1.84 2.92
N ALA A 117 -3.97 -2.49 3.02
CA ALA A 117 -3.34 -3.17 1.89
C ALA A 117 -4.21 -4.32 1.35
N ALA A 118 -4.78 -5.13 2.24
CA ALA A 118 -5.71 -6.20 1.89
C ALA A 118 -6.95 -5.64 1.20
N THR A 119 -7.52 -4.55 1.71
CA THR A 119 -8.67 -3.88 1.09
C THR A 119 -8.38 -3.49 -0.35
N VAL A 120 -7.24 -2.86 -0.60
CA VAL A 120 -6.81 -2.45 -1.94
C VAL A 120 -6.61 -3.66 -2.83
N ALA A 121 -5.91 -4.69 -2.35
CA ALA A 121 -5.64 -5.90 -3.11
C ALA A 121 -6.92 -6.63 -3.53
N ILE A 122 -7.89 -6.71 -2.61
CA ILE A 122 -9.21 -7.27 -2.85
C ILE A 122 -9.96 -6.46 -3.91
N GLU A 123 -9.91 -5.13 -3.85
CA GLU A 123 -10.53 -4.27 -4.87
C GLU A 123 -9.84 -4.36 -6.23
N VAL A 124 -8.51 -4.47 -6.26
CA VAL A 124 -7.72 -4.64 -7.48
C VAL A 124 -7.96 -6.02 -8.10
N GLY A 125 -8.10 -7.07 -7.28
CA GLY A 125 -8.38 -8.44 -7.72
C GLY A 125 -9.77 -8.63 -8.31
N LYS A 126 -10.73 -7.81 -7.91
CA LYS A 126 -12.10 -7.81 -8.49
C LYS A 126 -12.15 -7.21 -9.89
N ARG A 127 -11.10 -6.53 -10.34
CA ARG A 127 -11.11 -5.88 -11.66
C ARG A 127 -11.02 -6.94 -12.75
N PRO A 128 -11.86 -6.86 -13.80
CA PRO A 128 -11.87 -7.86 -14.87
C PRO A 128 -10.51 -7.95 -15.59
N GLU A 129 -9.78 -6.85 -15.71
CA GLU A 129 -8.42 -6.80 -16.27
C GLU A 129 -7.37 -7.60 -15.48
N ASN A 130 -7.67 -7.96 -14.22
CA ASN A 130 -6.80 -8.74 -13.35
C ASN A 130 -7.29 -10.18 -13.15
N SER A 131 -8.31 -10.59 -13.90
CA SER A 131 -8.77 -11.98 -13.92
C SER A 131 -7.61 -12.93 -14.26
N GLY A 132 -7.37 -13.92 -13.40
CA GLY A 132 -6.30 -14.90 -13.55
C GLY A 132 -4.88 -14.39 -13.31
N LYS A 133 -4.71 -13.14 -12.83
CA LYS A 133 -3.41 -12.62 -12.39
C LYS A 133 -3.18 -12.89 -10.90
N LEU A 134 -1.92 -13.04 -10.52
CA LEU A 134 -1.52 -13.16 -9.13
C LEU A 134 -1.23 -11.77 -8.53
N ILE A 135 -1.96 -11.42 -7.47
CA ILE A 135 -1.73 -10.19 -6.71
C ILE A 135 -0.93 -10.54 -5.45
N ALA A 136 0.19 -9.85 -5.26
CA ALA A 136 1.00 -9.96 -4.06
C ALA A 136 0.91 -8.67 -3.24
N VAL A 137 0.79 -8.84 -1.93
CA VAL A 137 0.56 -7.75 -0.98
C VAL A 137 1.52 -7.91 0.18
N VAL A 138 2.08 -6.79 0.64
CA VAL A 138 2.93 -6.77 1.83
C VAL A 138 2.10 -6.40 3.05
N PHE A 139 2.19 -7.23 4.08
CA PHE A 139 1.70 -6.93 5.43
C PHE A 139 2.88 -6.48 6.28
N PRO A 140 3.05 -5.17 6.56
CA PRO A 140 4.30 -4.65 7.10
C PRO A 140 4.58 -5.03 8.55
N SER A 141 3.54 -5.35 9.31
CA SER A 141 3.65 -5.55 10.76
C SER A 141 2.65 -6.56 11.29
N PHE A 142 3.08 -7.26 12.34
CA PHE A 142 2.26 -8.17 13.12
C PHE A 142 1.33 -7.39 14.07
N GLY A 143 0.13 -7.92 14.28
CA GLY A 143 -0.97 -7.22 14.95
C GLY A 143 -0.76 -6.99 16.47
N GLU A 144 0.03 -7.83 17.15
CA GLU A 144 0.21 -7.76 18.61
C GLU A 144 0.71 -6.38 19.10
N ARG A 145 1.53 -5.71 18.29
CA ARG A 145 2.10 -4.39 18.60
C ARG A 145 1.02 -3.32 18.79
N TYR A 146 -0.15 -3.55 18.23
CA TYR A 146 -1.26 -2.60 18.21
C TYR A 146 -2.31 -2.86 19.28
N SER A 147 -2.06 -3.76 20.25
CA SER A 147 -3.01 -4.16 21.31
C SER A 147 -3.61 -3.01 22.12
N LEU A 148 -2.89 -1.88 22.25
CA LEU A 148 -3.37 -0.69 22.97
C LEU A 148 -4.05 0.36 22.08
N THR A 149 -4.10 0.12 20.76
CA THR A 149 -4.65 1.05 19.76
C THR A 149 -6.11 0.74 19.46
N VAL A 150 -6.72 1.56 18.61
CA VAL A 150 -8.08 1.37 18.08
C VAL A 150 -8.32 -0.01 17.45
N LEU A 151 -7.27 -0.70 16.99
CA LEU A 151 -7.40 -2.03 16.40
C LEU A 151 -8.03 -3.06 17.36
N PHE A 152 -7.70 -3.00 18.66
CA PHE A 152 -8.19 -3.94 19.67
C PHE A 152 -9.13 -3.32 20.69
N GLN A 153 -9.48 -2.04 20.53
CA GLN A 153 -10.24 -1.30 21.54
C GLN A 153 -11.55 -2.00 21.95
N SER A 154 -12.36 -2.44 20.98
CA SER A 154 -13.64 -3.10 21.28
C SER A 154 -13.46 -4.44 22.01
N ILE A 155 -12.43 -5.20 21.65
CA ILE A 155 -12.10 -6.49 22.28
C ILE A 155 -11.61 -6.25 23.72
N ARG A 156 -10.75 -5.24 23.92
CA ARG A 156 -10.26 -4.87 25.25
C ARG A 156 -11.42 -4.47 26.17
N GLU A 157 -12.32 -3.62 25.69
CA GLU A 157 -13.51 -3.20 26.44
C GLU A 157 -14.46 -4.37 26.78
N GLU A 158 -14.48 -5.42 25.94
CA GLU A 158 -15.22 -6.65 26.21
C GLU A 158 -14.50 -7.50 27.28
N CYS A 159 -13.18 -7.71 27.14
CA CYS A 159 -12.37 -8.45 28.11
C CYS A 159 -12.40 -7.81 29.50
N GLU A 160 -12.39 -6.48 29.60
CA GLU A 160 -12.49 -5.75 30.87
C GLU A 160 -13.82 -5.99 31.60
N LYS A 161 -14.88 -6.36 30.88
CA LYS A 161 -16.21 -6.65 31.44
C LYS A 161 -16.42 -8.12 31.76
N MET A 162 -15.49 -9.00 31.37
CA MET A 162 -15.60 -10.44 31.66
C MET A 162 -15.45 -10.67 33.16
N GLN A 163 -16.42 -11.35 33.76
CA GLN A 163 -16.35 -11.82 35.13
C GLN A 163 -15.84 -13.25 35.16
N LEU A 164 -15.14 -13.61 36.24
CA LEU A 164 -14.79 -15.00 36.49
C LEU A 164 -16.09 -15.78 36.74
N GLU A 165 -16.36 -16.79 35.94
CA GLU A 165 -17.31 -17.83 36.32
C GLU A 165 -16.63 -18.67 37.41
N VAL A 166 -17.09 -18.48 38.65
CA VAL A 166 -16.63 -19.20 39.85
C VAL A 166 -17.63 -20.30 40.19
#